data_AF-A0A836RCF2-F1
#
_entry.id   AF-A0A836RCF2-F1
#
_cell.length_a   1.000
_cell.length_b   1.000
_cell.length_c   1.000
_cell.angle_alpha   90.00
_cell.angle_beta   90.00
_cell.angle_gamma   90.00
#
_symmetry.space_group_name_H-M   'P 1'
#
loop_
_entity.id
_entity.type
_entity.pdbx_description
1 polymer ?
#
loop_
_entity_poly.entity_id
_entity_poly.type
_entity_poly.pdbx_seq_one_letter_code
_entity_poly.pdbx_strand_id
1 'polypeptide(L)'
;MNIELEVLEKDLVVILPSEAKAISTTVYGGGFKRNLKYVVFHEVSRDFNGNPIDECKSVLENLNLDLEKSAVFLTATKVSEKYVLTQGENENLKCTVV
;
A
#
# COMPACT_ATOMS: atom_id res chain seq x y z
N MET A 1 14.59 -8.20 -7.91
CA MET A 1 13.21 -8.41 -7.41
C MET A 1 12.42 -7.19 -7.82
N ASN A 2 11.48 -7.33 -8.75
CA ASN A 2 10.67 -6.19 -9.18
C ASN A 2 9.45 -6.12 -8.26
N ILE A 3 9.38 -5.05 -7.48
CA ILE A 3 8.20 -4.70 -6.69
C ILE A 3 7.29 -3.93 -7.62
N GLU A 4 6.02 -4.29 -7.65
CA GLU A 4 5.00 -3.59 -8.42
C GLU A 4 4.24 -2.63 -7.51
N LEU A 5 3.93 -1.45 -8.04
CA LEU A 5 3.21 -0.40 -7.33
C LEU A 5 1.93 -0.11 -8.11
N GLU A 6 0.79 -0.25 -7.45
CA GLU A 6 -0.50 0.18 -8.00
C GLU A 6 -1.04 1.34 -7.18
N VAL A 7 -1.43 2.42 -7.85
CA VAL A 7 -2.08 3.57 -7.21
C VAL A 7 -3.55 3.56 -7.60
N LEU A 8 -4.41 3.38 -6.61
CA LEU A 8 -5.85 3.27 -6.79
C LEU A 8 -6.52 4.33 -5.93
N GLU A 9 -6.92 5.44 -6.57
CA GLU A 9 -7.49 6.62 -5.90
C GLU A 9 -6.62 7.14 -4.73
N LYS A 10 -6.95 6.72 -3.52
CA LYS A 10 -6.33 7.12 -2.25
C LYS A 10 -5.42 6.02 -1.65
N ASP A 11 -5.27 4.91 -2.37
CA ASP A 11 -4.51 3.75 -1.96
C ASP A 11 -3.22 3.61 -2.77
N LEU A 12 -2.14 3.27 -2.07
CA LEU A 12 -0.93 2.75 -2.69
C LEU A 12 -0.78 1.28 -2.30
N VAL A 13 -0.85 0.40 -3.29
CA VAL A 13 -0.64 -1.04 -3.12
C VAL A 13 0.77 -1.39 -3.59
N VAL A 14 1.56 -1.94 -2.68
CA VAL A 14 2.87 -2.51 -2.95
C VAL A 14 2.72 -4.01 -3.08
N ILE A 15 2.95 -4.53 -4.28
CA ILE A 15 2.85 -5.95 -4.60
C ILE A 15 4.25 -6.54 -4.62
N LEU A 16 4.52 -7.44 -3.68
CA LEU A 16 5.80 -8.13 -3.59
C LEU A 16 5.88 -9.17 -4.72
N PRO A 17 7.04 -9.38 -5.36
CA PRO A 17 7.18 -10.34 -6.46
C PRO A 17 6.88 -11.78 -6.03
N SER A 18 7.14 -12.11 -4.76
CA SER A 18 6.80 -13.38 -4.12
C SER A 18 6.34 -13.12 -2.69
N GLU A 19 5.69 -14.12 -2.09
CA GLU A 19 5.39 -14.07 -0.65
C GLU A 19 6.68 -13.91 0.17
N ALA A 20 6.61 -13.08 1.21
CA ALA A 20 7.73 -12.73 2.05
C ALA A 20 7.40 -12.88 3.53
N LYS A 21 8.45 -13.10 4.33
CA LYS A 21 8.37 -12.99 5.79
C LYS A 21 8.61 -11.53 6.17
N ALA A 22 7.76 -10.97 7.01
CA ALA A 22 7.85 -9.58 7.43
C ALA A 22 7.54 -9.43 8.91
N ILE A 23 8.17 -8.44 9.54
CA ILE A 23 7.79 -7.95 10.86
C ILE A 23 7.34 -6.50 10.72
N SER A 24 6.17 -6.16 11.22
CA SER A 24 5.64 -4.79 11.14
C SER A 24 4.79 -4.43 12.35
N THR A 25 4.68 -3.13 12.61
CA THR A 25 3.70 -2.56 13.53
C THR A 25 2.70 -1.77 12.71
N THR A 26 1.53 -2.34 12.47
CA THR A 26 0.47 -1.69 11.71
C THR A 26 -0.90 -2.11 12.23
N VAL A 27 -1.93 -1.39 11.79
CA VAL A 27 -3.34 -1.58 12.20
C VAL A 27 -3.82 -3.00 11.85
N TYR A 28 -3.57 -3.45 10.62
CA TYR A 28 -3.96 -4.78 10.17
C TYR A 28 -2.80 -5.53 9.51
N GLY A 29 -2.63 -6.80 9.89
CA GLY A 29 -1.53 -7.63 9.42
C GLY A 29 -0.18 -7.30 10.07
N GLY A 30 -0.20 -6.62 11.23
CA GLY A 30 0.97 -6.40 12.08
C GLY A 30 1.50 -7.67 12.76
N GLY A 31 2.67 -7.57 13.39
CA GLY A 31 3.39 -8.71 13.96
C GLY A 31 4.27 -9.42 12.94
N PHE A 32 4.56 -10.70 13.18
CA PHE A 32 5.37 -11.53 12.28
C PHE A 32 4.49 -12.27 11.27
N LYS A 33 4.51 -11.83 10.01
CA LYS A 33 3.86 -12.53 8.88
C LYS A 33 4.85 -13.42 8.15
N ARG A 34 4.35 -14.57 7.68
CA ARG A 34 5.17 -15.57 6.96
C ARG A 34 4.94 -15.59 5.44
N ASN A 35 3.86 -14.97 4.99
CA ASN A 35 3.29 -15.08 3.64
C ASN A 35 2.80 -13.72 3.10
N LEU A 36 3.42 -12.61 3.53
CA LEU A 36 3.02 -11.28 3.10
C LEU A 36 3.25 -11.14 1.59
N LYS A 37 2.24 -10.67 0.86
CA LYS A 37 2.28 -10.43 -0.59
C LYS A 37 1.93 -8.97 -0.93
N TYR A 38 1.01 -8.38 -0.16
CA TYR A 38 0.50 -7.03 -0.42
C TYR A 38 0.73 -6.12 0.78
N VAL A 39 1.20 -4.90 0.53
CA VAL A 39 1.23 -3.83 1.54
C VAL A 39 0.42 -2.67 1.01
N VAL A 40 -0.61 -2.27 1.74
CA VAL A 40 -1.52 -1.20 1.35
C VAL A 40 -1.30 0.00 2.25
N PHE A 41 -1.05 1.15 1.66
CA PHE A 41 -1.14 2.44 2.35
C PHE A 41 -2.46 3.08 1.97
N HIS A 42 -3.39 3.10 2.90
CA HIS A 42 -4.73 3.64 2.72
C HIS A 42 -4.82 5.03 3.36
N GLU A 43 -5.25 6.04 2.60
CA GLU A 43 -5.50 7.36 3.16
C GLU A 43 -6.88 7.42 3.85
N VAL A 44 -6.85 7.89 5.10
CA VAL A 44 -8.03 8.24 5.89
C VAL A 44 -8.04 9.73 6.19
N SER A 45 -9.23 10.27 6.49
CA SER A 45 -9.35 11.68 6.90
C SER A 45 -8.52 11.96 8.16
N ARG A 46 -8.06 13.21 8.33
CA ARG A 46 -7.28 13.64 9.50
C ARG A 46 -8.05 13.51 10.82
N ASP A 47 -9.38 13.56 10.74
CA ASP A 47 -10.33 13.40 11.85
C ASP A 47 -10.98 12.02 11.88
N PHE A 48 -10.39 11.01 11.22
CA PHE A 48 -10.91 9.65 11.19
C PHE A 48 -11.22 9.13 12.60
N ASN A 49 -12.48 8.76 12.81
CA ASN A 49 -13.03 8.27 14.07
C ASN A 49 -13.70 6.90 13.96
N GLY A 50 -13.56 6.24 12.79
CA GLY A 50 -14.07 4.90 12.55
C GLY A 50 -13.26 3.82 13.25
N ASN A 51 -13.72 2.57 13.19
CA ASN A 51 -12.93 1.44 13.67
C ASN A 51 -11.78 1.15 12.69
N PRO A 52 -10.51 1.29 13.12
CA PRO A 52 -9.36 1.09 12.23
C PRO A 52 -9.29 -0.30 11.61
N ILE A 53 -9.69 -1.35 12.34
CA ILE A 53 -9.62 -2.74 11.86
C ILE A 53 -10.68 -2.98 10.80
N ASP A 54 -11.88 -2.45 11.00
CA ASP A 54 -12.98 -2.62 10.04
C ASP A 54 -12.67 -1.87 8.74
N GLU A 55 -12.13 -0.64 8.84
CA GLU A 55 -11.63 0.12 7.68
C GLU A 55 -10.60 -0.72 6.89
N CYS A 56 -9.59 -1.28 7.56
CA CYS A 56 -8.57 -2.10 6.88
C CYS A 56 -9.16 -3.30 6.15
N LYS A 57 -10.15 -3.98 6.74
CA LYS A 57 -10.80 -5.14 6.11
C LYS A 57 -11.60 -4.71 4.88
N SER A 58 -12.41 -3.67 5.01
CA SER A 58 -13.20 -3.14 3.89
C SER A 58 -12.32 -2.69 2.73
N VAL A 59 -11.16 -2.10 3.00
CA VAL A 59 -10.17 -1.73 1.97
C VAL A 59 -9.68 -2.97 1.22
N LEU A 60 -9.27 -4.01 1.94
CA LEU A 60 -8.78 -5.24 1.31
C LEU A 60 -9.88 -5.97 0.51
N GLU A 61 -11.12 -5.96 1.01
CA GLU A 61 -12.28 -6.48 0.27
C GLU A 61 -12.56 -5.68 -1.02
N ASN A 62 -12.56 -4.35 -0.95
CA ASN A 62 -12.77 -3.47 -2.10
C ASN A 62 -11.68 -3.62 -3.16
N LEU A 63 -10.43 -3.84 -2.73
CA LEU A 63 -9.29 -4.09 -3.62
C LEU A 63 -9.18 -5.55 -4.07
N ASN A 64 -10.09 -6.44 -3.61
CA ASN A 64 -10.06 -7.87 -3.88
C ASN A 64 -8.70 -8.53 -3.51
N LEU A 65 -8.12 -8.11 -2.38
CA LEU A 65 -6.84 -8.60 -1.87
C LEU A 65 -7.04 -9.60 -0.72
N ASP A 66 -6.17 -10.61 -0.68
CA ASP A 66 -6.19 -11.65 0.36
C ASP A 66 -5.78 -11.10 1.73
N LEU A 67 -6.71 -11.13 2.69
CA LEU A 67 -6.54 -10.70 4.08
C LEU A 67 -5.29 -11.30 4.75
N GLU A 68 -5.06 -12.60 4.58
CA GLU A 68 -3.95 -13.30 5.23
C GLU A 68 -2.61 -12.89 4.64
N LYS A 69 -2.59 -12.48 3.37
CA LYS A 69 -1.38 -12.06 2.66
C LYS A 69 -1.17 -10.55 2.64
N SER A 70 -2.01 -9.78 3.32
CA SER A 70 -1.98 -8.31 3.24
C SER A 70 -1.63 -7.62 4.55
N ALA A 71 -0.90 -6.51 4.49
CA ALA A 71 -0.74 -5.59 5.62
C ALA A 71 -1.26 -4.22 5.21
N VAL A 72 -2.00 -3.55 6.09
CA VAL A 72 -2.62 -2.25 5.79
C VAL A 72 -2.12 -1.21 6.78
N PHE A 73 -1.62 -0.10 6.25
CA PHE A 73 -1.25 1.12 6.96
C PHE A 73 -2.32 2.18 6.71
N LEU A 74 -2.96 2.66 7.78
CA LEU A 74 -3.82 3.83 7.70
C LEU A 74 -2.96 5.09 7.81
N THR A 75 -3.19 6.03 6.91
CA THR A 75 -2.35 7.23 6.78
C THR A 75 -3.22 8.48 6.68
N ALA A 76 -2.81 9.57 7.32
CA ALA A 76 -3.51 10.86 7.23
C ALA A 76 -3.04 11.73 6.03
N THR A 77 -2.37 11.09 5.07
CA THR A 77 -1.78 11.72 3.90
C THR A 77 -1.74 10.71 2.77
N LYS A 78 -2.02 11.16 1.56
CA LYS A 78 -1.80 10.37 0.36
C LYS A 78 -0.34 10.01 0.17
N VAL A 79 0.01 8.74 0.39
CA VAL A 79 1.40 8.25 0.32
C VAL A 79 1.91 8.21 -1.12
N SER A 80 1.03 7.86 -2.08
CA SER A 80 1.40 7.77 -3.50
C SER A 80 1.98 9.08 -4.04
N GLU A 81 1.37 10.22 -3.73
CA GLU A 81 1.83 11.56 -4.16
C GLU A 81 3.19 11.99 -3.61
N LYS A 82 3.70 11.31 -2.58
CA LYS A 82 4.97 11.66 -1.93
C LYS A 82 6.13 10.74 -2.31
N TYR A 83 5.83 9.49 -2.67
CA TYR A 83 6.85 8.43 -2.70
C TYR A 83 6.87 7.59 -3.97
N VAL A 84 5.83 7.61 -4.79
CA VAL A 84 5.93 7.03 -6.14
C VAL A 84 6.68 8.06 -6.98
N LEU A 85 7.72 7.65 -7.71
CA LEU A 85 8.48 8.49 -8.65
C LEU A 85 8.51 7.83 -10.03
N THR A 86 7.47 8.05 -10.82
CA THR A 86 7.38 7.67 -12.23
C THR A 86 8.39 8.40 -13.15
N GLN A 87 9.70 8.10 -13.14
CA GLN A 87 10.64 8.67 -14.13
C GLN A 87 10.54 7.98 -15.52
N GLY A 88 10.59 8.75 -16.62
CA GLY A 88 10.65 8.26 -18.00
C GLY A 88 11.62 9.08 -18.87
N GLU A 89 12.28 8.46 -19.85
CA GLU A 89 13.13 9.17 -20.83
C GLU A 89 12.61 8.91 -22.26
N ASN A 90 12.40 9.97 -23.06
CA ASN A 90 12.12 9.85 -24.49
C ASN A 90 13.15 10.68 -25.29
N GLU A 91 13.99 9.97 -26.04
CA GLU A 91 15.14 10.48 -26.79
C GLU A 91 16.15 11.28 -25.95
N ASN A 92 15.91 12.59 -25.73
CA ASN A 92 16.76 13.51 -24.96
C ASN A 92 16.04 14.18 -23.77
N LEU A 93 14.82 13.74 -23.45
CA LEU A 93 13.99 14.33 -22.40
C LEU A 93 13.98 13.44 -21.15
N LYS A 94 14.51 13.96 -20.04
CA LYS A 94 14.26 13.41 -18.70
C LYS A 94 12.89 13.87 -18.21
N CYS A 95 11.96 12.93 -18.11
CA CYS A 95 10.70 13.11 -17.39
C CYS A 95 10.84 12.48 -16.01
N THR A 96 10.49 13.24 -14.98
CA THR A 96 10.20 12.71 -13.65
C THR A 96 8.73 12.92 -13.42
N VAL A 97 7.97 11.84 -13.45
CA VAL A 97 6.63 11.78 -12.85
C VAL A 97 6.85 11.26 -11.42
N VAL A 98 6.01 11.71 -10.49
CA VAL A 98 5.96 11.26 -9.09
C VAL A 98 4.90 10.16 -9.06
#